data_AF-A0A7J9WB00-F1
#
_entry.id   AF-A0A7J9WB00-F1
#
_cell.length_a   1.000
_cell.length_b   1.000
_cell.length_c   1.000
_cell.angle_alpha   90.00
_cell.angle_beta   90.00
_cell.angle_gamma   90.00
#
_symmetry.space_group_name_H-M   'P 1'
#
loop_
_entity.id
_entity.type
_entity.pdbx_description
1 polymer ?
#
loop_
_entity_poly.entity_id
_entity_poly.type
_entity_poly.pdbx_seq_one_letter_code
_entity_poly.pdbx_strand_id
1 'polypeptide(L)'
;MTETVEQTTAETAPSPRRRGLPDIPGPIDTAVRLWRVLRRMSTALMLLFTLATSTVVATAVPQEPVTAAGAAEWRSGEAGPGAGIARALDALGLFDVFGTWWFAAIVVLLFVSLTGCLVPRYRAFFMIARRPPAAGRNLSRLTHSRSFTTLLAPDEVLAAAAGVMRRRRFRRRVVSDSDRQQLATERGHWREGGSLVFHTAFYLLLAGAVIGKAFGFTGQIALTQGSSFAETRIAYDYAEPGRYWGLEDHRGFVVTLDSFDVSYHPDFTPRDYVADVTIADNGAPVRSGTLRVNHPLRHDGMVLYQAAFGIAPHIVVRAGDRVLLDERVLLRPNGSHTLYSGVAKVSFADPEQQMALDVVLVPAAKMGDDGIPVLSDDPRPTNPVMVADLYFGKLGLERPVPADRFDRSVGKADTAMLRPSGRAELVRGNLTVEFLDLGYWSGLQVSHAPGRWLLLLGGILVLVGLIPSLYSYRRRIWVEVRPDAAGSLVTVAGVALHRKAAFADEFDSVAAAIRRDTGTT
;
A
#
# COMPACT_ATOMS: atom_id res chain seq x y z
N MET A 1 28.82 26.80 96.71
CA MET A 1 29.93 25.91 96.33
C MET A 1 29.27 24.66 95.81
N THR A 2 29.16 24.55 94.49
CA THR A 2 28.27 23.60 93.81
C THR A 2 29.18 22.71 92.97
N GLU A 3 29.28 21.44 93.34
CA GLU A 3 30.05 20.44 92.59
C GLU A 3 29.16 19.82 91.51
N THR A 4 29.67 19.89 90.28
CA THR A 4 29.03 19.38 89.07
C THR A 4 29.43 17.92 88.89
N VAL A 5 28.46 17.00 88.87
CA VAL A 5 28.68 15.60 88.48
C VAL A 5 28.37 15.46 86.99
N GLU A 6 29.38 15.03 86.25
CA GLU A 6 29.36 14.75 84.81
C GLU A 6 28.76 13.35 84.56
N GLN A 7 27.64 13.28 83.84
CA GLN A 7 27.05 12.01 83.36
C GLN A 7 27.31 11.84 81.87
N THR A 8 28.18 10.88 81.54
CA THR A 8 28.50 10.41 80.20
C THR A 8 27.29 9.71 79.57
N THR A 9 26.70 10.31 78.53
CA THR A 9 25.72 9.64 77.67
C THR A 9 26.42 8.82 76.59
N ALA A 10 26.17 7.51 76.57
CA ALA A 10 26.66 6.60 75.54
C ALA A 10 26.05 6.90 74.16
N GLU A 11 26.91 7.20 73.20
CA GLU A 11 26.56 7.42 71.79
C GLU A 11 26.13 6.08 71.15
N THR A 12 24.86 5.98 70.76
CA THR A 12 24.32 4.79 70.10
C THR A 12 24.64 4.85 68.61
N ALA A 13 25.51 3.97 68.13
CA ALA A 13 25.88 3.89 66.71
C ALA A 13 24.66 3.59 65.82
N PRO A 14 24.54 4.20 64.62
CA PRO A 14 23.41 3.97 63.74
C PRO A 14 23.46 2.56 63.14
N SER A 15 22.36 1.82 63.27
CA SER A 15 22.18 0.49 62.67
C SER A 15 22.32 0.54 61.13
N PRO A 16 22.99 -0.44 60.49
CA PRO A 16 23.20 -0.44 59.05
C PRO A 16 21.87 -0.59 58.31
N ARG A 17 21.55 0.36 57.41
CA ARG A 17 20.39 0.26 56.51
C ARG A 17 20.54 -1.00 55.66
N ARG A 18 19.70 -2.01 55.92
CA ARG A 18 19.53 -3.15 55.01
C ARG A 18 19.13 -2.59 53.64
N ARG A 19 19.99 -2.77 52.62
CA ARG A 19 19.61 -2.55 51.22
C ARG A 19 18.46 -3.52 50.92
N GLY A 20 17.23 -3.00 50.91
CA GLY A 20 16.07 -3.76 50.43
C GLY A 20 16.33 -4.24 49.01
N LEU A 21 15.87 -5.45 48.69
CA LEU A 21 15.84 -5.95 47.33
C LEU A 21 15.11 -4.92 46.44
N PRO A 22 15.52 -4.72 45.17
CA PRO A 22 14.83 -3.79 44.28
C PRO A 22 13.36 -4.18 44.17
N ASP A 23 12.46 -3.26 44.50
CA ASP A 23 11.01 -3.45 44.34
C ASP A 23 10.71 -3.83 42.90
N ILE A 24 10.27 -5.07 42.70
CA ILE A 24 9.75 -5.54 41.41
C ILE A 24 8.44 -4.77 41.20
N PRO A 25 8.34 -3.90 40.19
CA PRO A 25 7.15 -3.08 39.99
C PRO A 25 5.94 -3.99 39.76
N GLY A 26 4.81 -3.65 40.39
CA GLY A 26 3.55 -4.34 40.15
C GLY A 26 3.09 -4.22 38.69
N PRO A 27 2.02 -4.94 38.29
CA PRO A 27 1.54 -4.94 36.91
C PRO A 27 1.13 -3.53 36.43
N ILE A 28 0.51 -2.74 37.29
CA ILE A 28 0.12 -1.34 36.98
C ILE A 28 1.35 -0.46 36.82
N ASP A 29 2.33 -0.57 37.73
CA ASP A 29 3.57 0.21 37.64
C ASP A 29 4.35 -0.13 36.38
N THR A 30 4.36 -1.40 35.98
CA THR A 30 4.97 -1.88 34.75
C THR A 30 4.25 -1.30 33.53
N ALA A 31 2.92 -1.33 33.49
CA ALA A 31 2.13 -0.72 32.41
C ALA A 31 2.37 0.79 32.30
N VAL A 32 2.43 1.51 33.44
CA VAL A 32 2.72 2.94 33.48
C VAL A 32 4.14 3.24 32.99
N ARG A 33 5.14 2.44 33.39
CA ARG A 33 6.52 2.58 32.90
C ARG A 33 6.59 2.34 31.39
N LEU A 34 5.94 1.28 30.89
CA LEU A 34 5.88 0.98 29.46
C LEU A 34 5.21 2.12 28.68
N TRP A 35 4.08 2.64 29.16
CA TRP A 35 3.41 3.79 28.54
C TRP A 35 4.29 5.05 28.51
N ARG A 36 5.09 5.30 29.55
CA ARG A 36 6.06 6.40 29.56
C ARG A 36 7.17 6.21 28.53
N VAL A 37 7.58 4.99 28.24
CA VAL A 37 8.53 4.67 27.17
C VAL A 37 7.88 4.88 25.80
N LEU A 38 6.70 4.29 25.58
CA LEU A 38 5.98 4.38 24.30
C LEU A 38 5.60 5.81 23.90
N ARG A 39 5.37 6.72 24.86
CA ARG A 39 5.11 8.14 24.57
C ARG A 39 6.35 8.96 24.18
N ARG A 40 7.56 8.40 24.23
CA ARG A 40 8.77 9.15 23.86
C ARG A 40 8.92 9.20 22.35
N MET A 41 9.26 10.38 21.83
CA MET A 41 9.58 10.55 20.41
C MET A 41 10.74 9.65 19.97
N SER A 42 11.74 9.45 20.84
CA SER A 42 12.87 8.54 20.57
C SER A 42 12.42 7.10 20.33
N THR A 43 11.40 6.64 21.06
CA THR A 43 10.85 5.28 20.91
C THR A 43 10.11 5.14 19.59
N ALA A 44 9.30 6.14 19.21
CA ALA A 44 8.66 6.16 17.89
C ALA A 44 9.69 6.11 16.75
N LEU A 45 10.77 6.89 16.85
CA LEU A 45 11.86 6.90 15.87
C LEU A 45 12.58 5.56 15.82
N MET A 46 12.90 4.95 16.96
CA MET A 46 13.54 3.63 17.01
C MET A 46 12.66 2.56 16.35
N LEU A 47 11.37 2.52 16.69
CA LEU A 47 10.41 1.60 16.08
C LEU A 47 10.30 1.81 14.57
N LEU A 48 10.28 3.07 14.12
CA LEU A 48 10.28 3.40 12.70
C LEU A 48 11.56 2.92 12.00
N PHE A 49 12.74 3.11 12.60
CA PHE A 49 14.00 2.61 12.07
C PHE A 49 14.04 1.08 12.04
N THR A 50 13.57 0.40 13.10
CA THR A 50 13.47 -1.05 13.11
C THR A 50 12.56 -1.55 12.00
N LEU A 51 11.36 -0.96 11.85
CA LEU A 51 10.43 -1.29 10.77
C LEU A 51 11.06 -1.10 9.38
N ALA A 52 11.75 0.03 9.17
CA ALA A 52 12.44 0.32 7.92
C ALA A 52 13.55 -0.70 7.62
N THR A 53 14.42 -0.99 8.59
CA THR A 53 15.49 -1.98 8.45
C THR A 53 14.92 -3.37 8.18
N SER A 54 13.88 -3.80 8.90
CA SER A 54 13.21 -5.08 8.65
C SER A 54 12.63 -5.16 7.24
N THR A 55 12.05 -4.08 6.74
CA THR A 55 11.53 -4.02 5.37
C THR A 55 12.65 -4.11 4.33
N VAL A 56 13.78 -3.44 4.56
CA VAL A 56 14.96 -3.53 3.67
C VAL A 56 15.52 -4.95 3.63
N VAL A 57 15.61 -5.62 4.78
CA VAL A 57 16.04 -7.02 4.87
C VAL A 57 15.04 -7.93 4.14
N ALA A 58 13.74 -7.72 4.32
CA ALA A 58 12.70 -8.48 3.62
C ALA A 58 12.82 -8.37 2.10
N THR A 59 13.15 -7.20 1.56
CA THR A 59 13.33 -7.01 0.12
C THR A 59 14.55 -7.76 -0.44
N ALA A 60 15.56 -8.05 0.40
CA ALA A 60 16.78 -8.76 -0.03
C ALA A 60 16.63 -10.29 -0.05
N VAL A 61 15.57 -10.84 0.53
CA VAL A 61 15.31 -12.29 0.65
C VAL A 61 14.01 -12.61 -0.09
N PRO A 62 13.90 -13.74 -0.82
CA PRO A 62 12.63 -14.15 -1.40
C PRO A 62 11.49 -14.11 -0.37
N GLN A 63 10.33 -13.53 -0.71
CA GLN A 63 9.20 -13.35 0.20
C GLN A 63 8.00 -14.18 -0.27
N GLU A 64 7.46 -15.00 0.62
CA GLU A 64 6.21 -15.71 0.41
C GLU A 64 5.01 -14.77 0.63
N PRO A 65 3.89 -14.95 -0.10
CA PRO A 65 3.72 -15.91 -1.20
C PRO A 65 4.27 -15.42 -2.55
N VAL A 66 4.74 -14.17 -2.63
CA VAL A 66 5.05 -13.47 -3.90
C VAL A 66 6.13 -14.17 -4.72
N THR A 67 7.18 -14.68 -4.08
CA THR A 67 8.29 -15.41 -4.70
C THR A 67 8.52 -16.77 -4.04
N ALA A 68 7.43 -17.54 -3.86
CA ALA A 68 7.46 -18.86 -3.22
C ALA A 68 8.44 -19.85 -3.87
N ALA A 69 8.59 -19.82 -5.21
CA ALA A 69 9.57 -20.66 -5.91
C ALA A 69 11.02 -20.32 -5.48
N GLY A 70 11.38 -19.04 -5.48
CA GLY A 70 12.70 -18.61 -5.02
C GLY A 70 12.96 -18.92 -3.54
N ALA A 71 11.93 -18.83 -2.69
CA ALA A 71 12.03 -19.25 -1.29
C ALA A 71 12.28 -20.76 -1.17
N ALA A 72 11.62 -21.59 -1.98
CA ALA A 72 11.84 -23.03 -2.04
C ALA A 72 13.25 -23.38 -2.52
N GLU A 73 13.75 -22.74 -3.57
CA GLU A 73 15.12 -22.92 -4.08
C GLU A 73 16.18 -22.57 -3.03
N TRP A 74 15.96 -21.52 -2.23
CA TRP A 74 16.85 -21.16 -1.12
C TRP A 74 16.82 -22.22 -0.01
N ARG A 75 15.64 -22.77 0.31
CA ARG A 75 15.48 -23.82 1.33
C ARG A 75 16.13 -25.13 0.89
N SER A 76 16.02 -25.51 -0.39
CA SER A 76 16.68 -26.70 -0.93
C SER A 76 18.20 -26.51 -1.09
N GLY A 77 18.65 -25.26 -1.14
CA GLY A 77 20.06 -24.90 -1.36
C GLY A 77 20.46 -24.91 -2.84
N GLU A 78 19.49 -25.00 -3.75
CA GLU A 78 19.70 -24.81 -5.20
C GLU A 78 20.11 -23.37 -5.52
N ALA A 79 19.60 -22.41 -4.74
CA ALA A 79 19.96 -21.00 -4.82
C ALA A 79 20.30 -20.41 -3.44
N GLY A 80 20.75 -19.15 -3.44
CA GLY A 80 20.98 -18.39 -2.22
C GLY A 80 22.24 -18.81 -1.45
N PRO A 81 22.33 -18.47 -0.15
CA PRO A 81 23.53 -18.64 0.65
C PRO A 81 23.74 -20.09 1.19
N GLY A 82 22.91 -21.04 0.75
CA GLY A 82 22.94 -22.45 1.15
C GLY A 82 21.93 -22.83 2.24
N ALA A 83 21.57 -24.12 2.28
CA ALA A 83 20.48 -24.65 3.10
C ALA A 83 20.65 -24.46 4.62
N GLY A 84 21.89 -24.36 5.12
CA GLY A 84 22.17 -24.07 6.54
C GLY A 84 21.75 -22.65 6.95
N ILE A 85 22.12 -21.66 6.12
CA ILE A 85 21.74 -20.26 6.34
C ILE A 85 20.25 -20.09 6.08
N ALA A 86 19.70 -20.71 5.03
CA ALA A 86 18.27 -20.68 4.75
C ALA A 86 17.43 -21.16 5.95
N ARG A 87 17.82 -22.25 6.63
CA ARG A 87 17.14 -22.70 7.86
C ARG A 87 17.15 -21.65 8.98
N ALA A 88 18.24 -20.91 9.14
CA ALA A 88 18.32 -19.85 10.13
C ALA A 88 17.42 -18.65 9.75
N LEU A 89 17.38 -18.28 8.47
CA LEU A 89 16.48 -17.24 7.96
C LEU A 89 15.01 -17.63 8.16
N ASP A 90 14.66 -18.90 7.87
CA ASP A 90 13.30 -19.44 8.02
C ASP A 90 12.87 -19.49 9.49
N ALA A 91 13.77 -19.86 10.41
CA ALA A 91 13.51 -19.85 11.85
C ALA A 91 13.23 -18.43 12.39
N LEU A 92 13.80 -17.41 11.76
CA LEU A 92 13.53 -15.99 12.06
C LEU A 92 12.28 -15.46 11.33
N GLY A 93 11.71 -16.26 10.42
CA GLY A 93 10.57 -15.89 9.56
C GLY A 93 10.95 -14.90 8.46
N LEU A 94 12.20 -14.90 7.98
CA LEU A 94 12.68 -13.93 6.99
C LEU A 94 12.23 -14.21 5.56
N PHE A 95 11.65 -15.38 5.27
CA PHE A 95 10.94 -15.65 4.02
C PHE A 95 9.49 -15.17 4.03
N ASP A 96 8.94 -14.77 5.18
CA ASP A 96 7.61 -14.17 5.30
C ASP A 96 7.63 -13.09 6.39
N VAL A 97 8.47 -12.06 6.19
CA VAL A 97 8.68 -11.02 7.21
C VAL A 97 7.36 -10.34 7.57
N PHE A 98 6.53 -10.06 6.56
CA PHE A 98 5.29 -9.33 6.72
C PHE A 98 4.18 -10.14 7.42
N GLY A 99 4.23 -11.47 7.35
CA GLY A 99 3.36 -12.37 8.09
C GLY A 99 3.81 -12.67 9.52
N THR A 100 5.05 -12.32 9.90
CA THR A 100 5.57 -12.65 11.24
C THR A 100 4.91 -11.85 12.38
N TRP A 101 4.81 -12.50 13.55
CA TRP A 101 4.28 -11.88 14.77
C TRP A 101 5.14 -10.70 15.26
N TRP A 102 6.46 -10.77 15.07
CA TRP A 102 7.38 -9.73 15.55
C TRP A 102 7.28 -8.47 14.68
N PHE A 103 7.08 -8.62 13.37
CA PHE A 103 6.84 -7.49 12.47
C PHE A 103 5.51 -6.82 12.81
N ALA A 104 4.45 -7.62 13.01
CA ALA A 104 3.16 -7.12 13.48
C ALA A 104 3.29 -6.39 14.83
N ALA A 105 4.09 -6.91 15.77
CA ALA A 105 4.34 -6.26 17.05
C ALA A 105 5.03 -4.88 16.89
N ILE A 106 6.01 -4.75 15.98
CA ILE A 106 6.65 -3.46 15.69
C ILE A 106 5.62 -2.46 15.16
N VAL A 107 4.77 -2.88 14.21
CA VAL A 107 3.71 -2.02 13.66
C VAL A 107 2.73 -1.57 14.74
N VAL A 108 2.23 -2.51 15.56
CA VAL A 108 1.30 -2.18 16.66
C VAL A 108 1.94 -1.23 17.65
N LEU A 109 3.17 -1.51 18.09
CA LEU A 109 3.91 -0.63 19.01
C LEU A 109 4.14 0.77 18.42
N LEU A 110 4.43 0.85 17.12
CA LEU A 110 4.59 2.11 16.41
C LEU A 110 3.30 2.93 16.43
N PHE A 111 2.15 2.33 16.15
CA PHE A 111 0.85 3.01 16.21
C PHE A 111 0.43 3.40 17.64
N VAL A 112 0.73 2.56 18.63
CA VAL A 112 0.52 2.91 20.04
C VAL A 112 1.39 4.11 20.45
N SER A 113 2.68 4.08 20.06
CA SER A 113 3.63 5.16 20.31
C SER A 113 3.22 6.46 19.62
N LEU A 114 2.82 6.36 18.34
CA LEU A 114 2.29 7.46 17.55
C LEU A 114 1.09 8.10 18.24
N THR A 115 0.15 7.28 18.75
CA THR A 115 -1.04 7.76 19.47
C THR A 115 -0.64 8.54 20.72
N GLY A 116 0.29 7.97 21.49
CA GLY A 116 0.84 8.58 22.70
C GLY A 116 1.52 9.93 22.47
N CYS A 117 2.12 10.13 21.29
CA CYS A 117 2.73 11.39 20.88
C CYS A 117 1.72 12.37 20.25
N LEU A 118 0.73 11.86 19.53
CA LEU A 118 -0.21 12.65 18.72
C LEU A 118 -1.28 13.33 19.58
N VAL A 119 -1.88 12.61 20.53
CA VAL A 119 -2.99 13.12 21.37
C VAL A 119 -2.60 14.38 22.15
N PRO A 120 -1.46 14.45 22.87
CA PRO A 120 -1.06 15.67 23.57
C PRO A 120 -0.78 16.83 22.61
N ARG A 121 -0.26 16.54 21.40
CA ARG A 121 0.05 17.55 20.39
C ARG A 121 -1.21 18.18 19.80
N TYR A 122 -2.26 17.40 19.55
CA TYR A 122 -3.57 17.96 19.16
C TYR A 122 -4.10 18.96 20.20
N ARG A 123 -4.05 18.59 21.49
CA ARG A 123 -4.45 19.48 22.58
C ARG A 123 -3.60 20.75 22.59
N ALA A 124 -2.28 20.63 22.52
CA ALA A 124 -1.37 21.77 22.53
C ALA A 124 -1.59 22.71 21.33
N PHE A 125 -1.73 22.15 20.12
CA PHE A 125 -1.99 22.91 18.90
C PHE A 125 -3.30 23.71 19.01
N PHE A 126 -4.37 23.09 19.48
CA PHE A 126 -5.66 23.76 19.63
C PHE A 126 -5.59 24.91 20.64
N MET A 127 -4.89 24.71 21.76
CA MET A 127 -4.66 25.76 22.75
C MET A 127 -3.83 26.91 22.17
N ILE A 128 -2.75 26.62 21.45
CA ILE A 128 -1.86 27.63 20.86
C ILE A 128 -2.55 28.40 19.73
N ALA A 129 -3.26 27.69 18.84
CA ALA A 129 -3.96 28.29 17.71
C ALA A 129 -5.05 29.29 18.17
N ARG A 130 -5.67 29.04 19.32
CA ARG A 130 -6.67 29.92 19.93
C ARG A 130 -6.07 31.12 20.65
N ARG A 131 -4.84 31.03 21.18
CA ARG A 131 -4.19 32.14 21.87
C ARG A 131 -3.93 33.31 20.91
N PRO A 132 -4.13 34.57 21.34
CA PRO A 132 -3.77 35.72 20.53
C PRO A 132 -2.24 35.89 20.41
N PRO A 133 -1.75 36.63 19.41
CA PRO A 133 -0.32 36.91 19.27
C PRO A 133 0.27 37.55 20.54
N ALA A 134 1.35 36.98 21.07
CA ALA A 134 1.99 37.45 22.31
C ALA A 134 2.78 38.75 22.07
N ALA A 135 2.79 39.64 23.06
CA ALA A 135 3.60 40.86 23.04
C ALA A 135 5.09 40.52 23.07
N GLY A 136 5.89 41.30 22.33
CA GLY A 136 7.34 41.17 22.27
C GLY A 136 8.03 41.96 23.37
N ARG A 137 9.21 41.51 23.79
CA ARG A 137 10.04 42.14 24.81
C ARG A 137 11.45 42.35 24.26
N ASN A 138 12.10 43.44 24.67
CA ASN A 138 13.49 43.77 24.29
C ASN A 138 13.73 43.72 22.77
N LEU A 139 12.82 44.33 21.99
CA LEU A 139 12.82 44.21 20.53
C LEU A 139 14.13 44.63 19.86
N SER A 140 14.78 45.67 20.38
CA SER A 140 16.07 46.15 19.89
C SER A 140 17.22 45.15 20.04
N ARG A 141 17.08 44.13 20.89
CA ARG A 141 18.08 43.07 21.09
C ARG A 141 17.86 41.86 20.17
N LEU A 142 16.78 41.82 19.42
CA LEU A 142 16.53 40.74 18.48
C LEU A 142 17.45 40.87 17.26
N THR A 143 17.89 39.74 16.72
CA THR A 143 18.77 39.68 15.55
C THR A 143 18.21 40.45 14.35
N HIS A 144 16.89 40.39 14.15
CA HIS A 144 16.19 41.19 13.16
C HIS A 144 15.45 42.31 13.86
N SER A 145 16.06 43.50 13.85
CA SER A 145 15.49 44.73 14.39
C SER A 145 15.86 45.90 13.48
N ARG A 146 14.90 46.81 13.26
CA ARG A 146 15.06 48.07 12.53
C ARG A 146 14.27 49.15 13.25
N SER A 147 14.86 50.33 13.37
CA SER A 147 14.18 51.49 13.94
C SER A 147 14.26 52.67 12.97
N PHE A 148 13.19 53.46 12.91
CA PHE A 148 13.12 54.69 12.12
C PHE A 148 12.07 55.64 12.74
N THR A 149 12.15 56.92 12.40
CA THR A 149 11.21 57.95 12.84
C THR A 149 10.19 58.28 11.75
N THR A 150 9.01 58.74 12.15
CA THR A 150 7.92 59.21 11.27
C THR A 150 7.20 60.37 11.94
N LEU A 151 6.55 61.22 11.15
CA LEU A 151 5.70 62.32 11.63
C LEU A 151 4.30 61.85 12.05
N LEU A 152 3.92 60.60 11.73
CA LEU A 152 2.60 60.06 12.06
C LEU A 152 2.45 59.82 13.57
N ALA A 153 1.22 59.95 14.05
CA ALA A 153 0.88 59.62 15.44
C ALA A 153 0.96 58.10 15.68
N PRO A 154 1.20 57.63 16.92
CA PRO A 154 1.37 56.21 17.21
C PRO A 154 0.24 55.29 16.70
N ASP A 155 -1.02 55.72 16.84
CA ASP A 155 -2.18 54.95 16.40
C ASP A 155 -2.26 54.82 14.87
N GLU A 156 -1.86 55.87 14.14
CA GLU A 156 -1.81 55.86 12.66
C GLU A 156 -0.72 54.92 12.15
N VAL A 157 0.44 54.92 12.81
CA VAL A 157 1.54 53.98 12.53
C VAL A 157 1.09 52.54 12.74
N LEU A 158 0.42 52.26 13.86
CA LEU A 158 -0.08 50.91 14.14
C LEU A 158 -1.16 50.48 13.16
N ALA A 159 -2.05 51.38 12.72
CA ALA A 159 -3.05 51.11 11.70
C ALA A 159 -2.40 50.78 10.35
N ALA A 160 -1.41 51.56 9.91
CA ALA A 160 -0.65 51.33 8.68
C ALA A 160 0.09 49.98 8.74
N ALA A 161 0.82 49.71 9.84
CA ALA A 161 1.50 48.45 10.07
C ALA A 161 0.51 47.26 10.09
N ALA A 162 -0.66 47.41 10.73
CA ALA A 162 -1.70 46.40 10.75
C ALA A 162 -2.26 46.13 9.35
N GLY A 163 -2.30 47.13 8.47
CA GLY A 163 -2.66 47.02 7.06
C GLY A 163 -1.65 46.23 6.23
N VAL A 164 -0.35 46.49 6.39
CA VAL A 164 0.74 45.70 5.77
C VAL A 164 0.65 44.23 6.20
N MET A 165 0.50 44.01 7.51
CA MET A 165 0.42 42.66 8.09
C MET A 165 -0.84 41.90 7.66
N ARG A 166 -1.96 42.63 7.45
CA ARG A 166 -3.22 42.06 6.91
C ARG A 166 -3.03 41.47 5.52
N ARG A 167 -2.44 42.26 4.61
CA ARG A 167 -2.19 41.87 3.22
C ARG A 167 -1.32 40.62 3.14
N ARG A 168 -0.39 40.48 4.10
CA ARG A 168 0.49 39.31 4.25
C ARG A 168 -0.10 38.19 5.12
N ARG A 169 -1.40 38.24 5.47
CA ARG A 169 -2.14 37.21 6.22
C ARG A 169 -1.54 36.86 7.58
N PHE A 170 -0.97 37.84 8.28
CA PHE A 170 -0.56 37.66 9.67
C PHE A 170 -1.76 37.78 10.61
N ARG A 171 -1.79 36.94 11.65
CA ARG A 171 -2.63 37.20 12.82
C ARG A 171 -2.05 38.41 13.55
N ARG A 172 -2.91 39.26 14.07
CA ARG A 172 -2.54 40.58 14.60
C ARG A 172 -3.26 40.83 15.91
N ARG A 173 -2.61 41.48 16.86
CA ARG A 173 -3.20 42.03 18.08
C ARG A 173 -2.47 43.32 18.42
N VAL A 174 -3.23 44.40 18.59
CA VAL A 174 -2.69 45.63 19.19
C VAL A 174 -2.62 45.44 20.70
N VAL A 175 -1.51 45.82 21.28
CA VAL A 175 -1.22 45.76 22.71
C VAL A 175 -0.81 47.16 23.13
N SER A 176 -1.64 47.79 23.94
CA SER A 176 -1.34 49.09 24.51
C SER A 176 -1.12 48.89 26.01
N ASP A 177 0.08 49.24 26.47
CA ASP A 177 0.44 49.36 27.88
C ASP A 177 0.80 50.82 28.16
N SER A 178 0.83 51.26 29.43
CA SER A 178 0.87 52.67 29.83
C SER A 178 1.99 53.52 29.20
N ASP A 179 3.05 52.88 28.70
CA ASP A 179 4.23 53.54 28.14
C ASP A 179 4.66 52.99 26.77
N ARG A 180 3.89 52.04 26.21
CA ARG A 180 4.26 51.31 24.98
C ARG A 180 3.03 50.87 24.19
N GLN A 181 2.97 51.24 22.92
CA GLN A 181 2.01 50.66 21.99
C GLN A 181 2.69 49.71 21.01
N GLN A 182 2.15 48.51 20.84
CA GLN A 182 2.76 47.47 20.04
C GLN A 182 1.73 46.69 19.22
N LEU A 183 2.03 46.46 17.95
CA LEU A 183 1.35 45.48 17.12
C LEU A 183 2.09 44.14 17.22
N ALA A 184 1.51 43.18 17.92
CA ALA A 184 1.98 41.80 17.97
C ALA A 184 1.41 41.00 16.81
N THR A 185 2.27 40.36 16.01
CA THR A 185 1.84 39.54 14.88
C THR A 185 2.48 38.16 14.85
N GLU A 186 1.76 37.19 14.28
CA GLU A 186 2.30 35.86 14.04
C GLU A 186 1.70 35.17 12.81
N ARG A 187 2.48 34.26 12.21
CA ARG A 187 2.05 33.40 11.11
C ARG A 187 2.74 32.03 11.19
N GLY A 188 2.13 31.01 10.58
CA GLY A 188 2.78 29.71 10.35
C GLY A 188 2.19 28.50 11.06
N HIS A 189 1.00 28.61 11.68
CA HIS A 189 0.32 27.47 12.33
C HIS A 189 0.06 26.28 11.40
N TRP A 190 -0.02 26.51 10.09
CA TRP A 190 -0.15 25.47 9.07
C TRP A 190 0.97 24.42 9.10
N ARG A 191 2.17 24.75 9.62
CA ARG A 191 3.24 23.76 9.79
C ARG A 191 2.83 22.68 10.78
N GLU A 192 2.32 23.10 11.94
CA GLU A 192 1.93 22.18 13.01
C GLU A 192 0.62 21.47 12.66
N GLY A 193 -0.36 22.19 12.12
CA GLY A 193 -1.61 21.59 11.62
C GLY A 193 -1.36 20.55 10.52
N GLY A 194 -0.49 20.87 9.56
CA GLY A 194 -0.10 19.93 8.50
C GLY A 194 0.59 18.68 9.06
N SER A 195 1.52 18.86 10.01
CA SER A 195 2.14 17.73 10.71
C SER A 195 1.10 16.85 11.41
N LEU A 196 0.09 17.42 12.07
CA LEU A 196 -0.99 16.64 12.71
C LEU A 196 -1.84 15.87 11.69
N VAL A 197 -2.24 16.53 10.60
CA VAL A 197 -3.00 15.89 9.50
C VAL A 197 -2.20 14.72 8.90
N PHE A 198 -0.91 14.92 8.64
CA PHE A 198 -0.01 13.90 8.12
C PHE A 198 0.02 12.64 9.00
N HIS A 199 0.18 12.80 10.32
CA HIS A 199 0.20 11.64 11.22
C HIS A 199 -1.17 10.95 11.34
N THR A 200 -2.26 11.72 11.37
CA THR A 200 -3.62 11.17 11.40
C THR A 200 -3.97 10.42 10.12
N ALA A 201 -3.40 10.81 8.98
CA ALA A 201 -3.59 10.13 7.71
C ALA A 201 -3.16 8.64 7.77
N PHE A 202 -2.10 8.31 8.51
CA PHE A 202 -1.67 6.91 8.68
C PHE A 202 -2.71 6.06 9.42
N TYR A 203 -3.52 6.63 10.31
CA TYR A 203 -4.62 5.90 10.95
C TYR A 203 -5.75 5.63 9.99
N LEU A 204 -6.05 6.56 9.08
CA LEU A 204 -7.05 6.33 8.04
C LEU A 204 -6.58 5.27 7.03
N LEU A 205 -5.28 5.28 6.69
CA LEU A 205 -4.67 4.22 5.89
C LEU A 205 -4.76 2.86 6.60
N LEU A 206 -4.39 2.80 7.88
CA LEU A 206 -4.51 1.57 8.68
C LEU A 206 -5.96 1.09 8.75
N ALA A 207 -6.90 1.98 9.07
CA ALA A 207 -8.32 1.64 9.14
C ALA A 207 -8.85 1.12 7.80
N GLY A 208 -8.49 1.78 6.68
CA GLY A 208 -8.85 1.32 5.34
C GLY A 208 -8.29 -0.07 5.01
N ALA A 209 -7.03 -0.33 5.34
CA ALA A 209 -6.41 -1.64 5.13
C ALA A 209 -7.05 -2.73 6.00
N VAL A 210 -7.29 -2.45 7.29
CA VAL A 210 -7.94 -3.37 8.22
C VAL A 210 -9.37 -3.67 7.78
N ILE A 211 -10.16 -2.66 7.40
CA ILE A 211 -11.52 -2.84 6.88
C ILE A 211 -11.51 -3.64 5.57
N GLY A 212 -10.56 -3.37 4.68
CA GLY A 212 -10.38 -4.13 3.43
C GLY A 212 -10.06 -5.60 3.68
N LYS A 213 -9.15 -5.92 4.61
CA LYS A 213 -8.82 -7.32 4.96
C LYS A 213 -9.87 -8.00 5.83
N ALA A 214 -10.68 -7.24 6.56
CA ALA A 214 -11.75 -7.77 7.39
C ALA A 214 -13.01 -8.10 6.57
N PHE A 215 -13.43 -7.20 5.69
CA PHE A 215 -14.73 -7.26 4.99
C PHE A 215 -14.62 -7.25 3.47
N GLY A 216 -13.40 -7.23 2.91
CA GLY A 216 -13.20 -7.29 1.47
C GLY A 216 -13.22 -8.71 0.92
N PHE A 217 -13.23 -8.79 -0.40
CA PHE A 217 -13.15 -10.04 -1.15
C PHE A 217 -12.40 -9.80 -2.45
N THR A 218 -11.56 -10.75 -2.85
CA THR A 218 -10.97 -10.80 -4.20
C THR A 218 -11.07 -12.23 -4.72
N GLY A 219 -11.73 -12.41 -5.86
CA GLY A 219 -11.83 -13.68 -6.57
C GLY A 219 -11.31 -13.54 -8.00
N GLN A 220 -10.71 -14.60 -8.54
CA GLN A 220 -10.28 -14.67 -9.93
C GLN A 220 -10.90 -15.88 -10.62
N ILE A 221 -11.31 -15.70 -11.86
CA ILE A 221 -11.91 -16.74 -12.69
C ILE A 221 -11.52 -16.54 -14.16
N ALA A 222 -11.25 -17.63 -14.87
CA ALA A 222 -11.09 -17.62 -16.31
C ALA A 222 -12.37 -18.09 -17.02
N LEU A 223 -12.85 -17.31 -17.99
CA LEU A 223 -14.03 -17.63 -18.79
C LEU A 223 -13.66 -17.75 -20.25
N THR A 224 -14.14 -18.80 -20.91
CA THR A 224 -14.11 -18.91 -22.37
C THR A 224 -15.32 -18.23 -22.97
N GLN A 225 -15.22 -17.78 -24.22
CA GLN A 225 -16.37 -17.17 -24.90
C GLN A 225 -17.58 -18.13 -24.93
N GLY A 226 -18.76 -17.63 -24.58
CA GLY A 226 -20.00 -18.39 -24.43
C GLY A 226 -20.18 -19.04 -23.05
N SER A 227 -19.12 -19.12 -22.23
CA SER A 227 -19.22 -19.65 -20.87
C SER A 227 -19.78 -18.59 -19.90
N SER A 228 -20.36 -19.08 -18.81
CA SER A 228 -20.87 -18.25 -17.73
C SER A 228 -20.37 -18.77 -16.39
N PHE A 229 -20.20 -17.89 -15.41
CA PHE A 229 -20.03 -18.29 -14.02
C PHE A 229 -21.02 -17.57 -13.11
N ALA A 230 -21.40 -18.24 -12.03
CA ALA A 230 -22.18 -17.67 -10.95
C ALA A 230 -21.25 -17.17 -9.84
N GLU A 231 -21.44 -15.93 -9.39
CA GLU A 231 -20.70 -15.31 -8.29
C GLU A 231 -20.99 -16.07 -6.98
N THR A 232 -20.16 -17.07 -6.69
CA THR A 232 -20.24 -17.93 -5.52
C THR A 232 -18.84 -18.38 -5.12
N ARG A 233 -18.64 -18.72 -3.84
CA ARG A 233 -17.32 -19.11 -3.32
C ARG A 233 -16.64 -20.24 -4.11
N ILE A 234 -17.40 -21.23 -4.56
CA ILE A 234 -16.86 -22.44 -5.21
C ILE A 234 -16.56 -22.25 -6.70
N ALA A 235 -17.07 -21.20 -7.32
CA ALA A 235 -16.92 -20.96 -8.75
C ALA A 235 -15.58 -20.29 -9.10
N TYR A 236 -14.87 -19.72 -8.13
CA TYR A 236 -13.60 -19.04 -8.36
C TYR A 236 -12.43 -20.02 -8.39
N ASP A 237 -11.53 -19.83 -9.36
CA ASP A 237 -10.25 -20.55 -9.43
C ASP A 237 -9.35 -20.18 -8.25
N TYR A 238 -9.43 -18.93 -7.82
CA TYR A 238 -8.71 -18.38 -6.68
C TYR A 238 -9.59 -17.39 -5.93
N ALA A 239 -9.61 -17.48 -4.60
CA ALA A 239 -10.39 -16.56 -3.76
C ALA A 239 -9.64 -16.21 -2.47
N GLU A 240 -9.56 -14.90 -2.19
CA GLU A 240 -9.09 -14.32 -0.95
C GLU A 240 -10.26 -13.61 -0.24
N PRO A 241 -11.05 -14.35 0.57
CA PRO A 241 -12.06 -13.73 1.42
C PRO A 241 -11.40 -12.99 2.59
N GLY A 242 -11.98 -11.85 2.94
CA GLY A 242 -11.66 -11.18 4.19
C GLY A 242 -12.10 -11.99 5.41
N ARG A 243 -11.56 -11.65 6.58
CA ARG A 243 -11.80 -12.40 7.84
C ARG A 243 -13.29 -12.64 8.16
N TYR A 244 -14.16 -11.70 7.81
CA TYR A 244 -15.60 -11.72 8.06
C TYR A 244 -16.43 -11.86 6.79
N TRP A 245 -15.83 -12.26 5.67
CA TRP A 245 -16.55 -12.55 4.44
C TRP A 245 -17.05 -13.99 4.45
N GLY A 246 -18.36 -14.18 4.56
CA GLY A 246 -19.04 -15.46 4.59
C GLY A 246 -19.64 -15.88 3.25
N LEU A 247 -20.30 -17.04 3.25
CA LEU A 247 -21.01 -17.54 2.07
C LEU A 247 -22.18 -16.63 1.66
N GLU A 248 -22.83 -15.99 2.64
CA GLU A 248 -23.98 -15.10 2.44
C GLU A 248 -23.60 -13.72 1.88
N ASP A 249 -22.30 -13.38 1.88
CA ASP A 249 -21.81 -12.12 1.32
C ASP A 249 -21.65 -12.15 -0.21
N HIS A 250 -21.68 -13.35 -0.80
CA HIS A 250 -21.73 -13.52 -2.24
C HIS A 250 -23.07 -13.05 -2.81
N ARG A 251 -23.04 -12.42 -3.98
CA ARG A 251 -24.18 -11.77 -4.62
C ARG A 251 -24.96 -12.69 -5.54
N GLY A 252 -24.36 -13.79 -6.00
CA GLY A 252 -25.05 -14.80 -6.79
C GLY A 252 -25.43 -14.39 -8.21
N PHE A 253 -24.99 -13.21 -8.69
CA PHE A 253 -25.18 -12.83 -10.08
C PHE A 253 -24.39 -13.75 -11.02
N VAL A 254 -24.88 -13.91 -12.24
CA VAL A 254 -24.21 -14.70 -13.28
C VAL A 254 -23.57 -13.75 -14.28
N VAL A 255 -22.33 -14.01 -14.66
CA VAL A 255 -21.62 -13.29 -15.72
C VAL A 255 -21.37 -14.24 -16.87
N THR A 256 -21.82 -13.87 -18.07
CA THR A 256 -21.55 -14.56 -19.32
C THR A 256 -20.52 -13.76 -20.11
N LEU A 257 -19.50 -14.44 -20.66
CA LEU A 257 -18.57 -13.82 -21.59
C LEU A 257 -19.11 -13.96 -23.01
N ASP A 258 -19.61 -12.85 -23.58
CA ASP A 258 -20.26 -12.84 -24.89
C ASP A 258 -19.22 -12.85 -26.02
N SER A 259 -18.19 -12.01 -25.89
CA SER A 259 -17.05 -11.94 -26.80
C SER A 259 -15.79 -11.49 -26.08
N PHE A 260 -14.64 -11.88 -26.64
CA PHE A 260 -13.34 -11.41 -26.20
C PHE A 260 -12.46 -11.08 -27.39
N ASP A 261 -11.88 -9.88 -27.38
CA ASP A 261 -11.00 -9.39 -28.42
C ASP A 261 -9.68 -8.89 -27.83
N VAL A 262 -8.59 -9.20 -28.54
CA VAL A 262 -7.25 -8.71 -28.24
C VAL A 262 -6.70 -7.94 -29.44
N SER A 263 -6.07 -6.79 -29.17
CA SER A 263 -5.28 -6.05 -30.15
C SER A 263 -3.83 -5.92 -29.70
N TYR A 264 -2.92 -5.89 -30.66
CA TYR A 264 -1.48 -5.80 -30.44
C TYR A 264 -0.91 -4.55 -31.09
N HIS A 265 0.18 -4.04 -30.51
CA HIS A 265 1.06 -3.07 -31.15
C HIS A 265 1.88 -3.73 -32.28
N PRO A 266 2.55 -2.95 -33.16
CA PRO A 266 3.40 -3.51 -34.20
C PRO A 266 4.57 -4.36 -33.69
N ASP A 267 5.01 -4.14 -32.45
CA ASP A 267 6.05 -4.92 -31.77
C ASP A 267 5.48 -6.16 -31.04
N PHE A 268 4.23 -6.52 -31.35
CA PHE A 268 3.49 -7.63 -30.75
C PHE A 268 3.25 -7.53 -29.25
N THR A 269 3.55 -6.38 -28.64
CA THR A 269 3.10 -6.14 -27.27
C THR A 269 1.59 -5.94 -27.26
N PRO A 270 0.92 -6.48 -26.25
CA PRO A 270 -0.48 -6.21 -26.02
C PRO A 270 -0.85 -4.72 -25.98
N ARG A 271 -1.81 -4.32 -26.81
CA ARG A 271 -2.35 -2.96 -26.81
C ARG A 271 -3.62 -2.86 -25.97
N ASP A 272 -4.56 -3.78 -26.19
CA ASP A 272 -5.85 -3.75 -25.51
C ASP A 272 -6.52 -5.13 -25.51
N TYR A 273 -7.31 -5.38 -24.48
CA TYR A 273 -8.11 -6.59 -24.30
C TYR A 273 -9.49 -6.21 -23.83
N VAL A 274 -10.48 -6.64 -24.60
CA VAL A 274 -11.86 -6.22 -24.46
C VAL A 274 -12.70 -7.46 -24.23
N ALA A 275 -13.41 -7.51 -23.11
CA ALA A 275 -14.39 -8.55 -22.82
C ALA A 275 -15.78 -7.93 -22.78
N ASP A 276 -16.65 -8.33 -23.71
CA ASP A 276 -18.06 -7.99 -23.62
C ASP A 276 -18.76 -9.04 -22.78
N VAL A 277 -19.48 -8.59 -21.77
CA VAL A 277 -20.14 -9.45 -20.80
C VAL A 277 -21.59 -9.07 -20.61
N THR A 278 -22.41 -10.09 -20.35
CA THR A 278 -23.78 -9.94 -19.89
C THR A 278 -23.88 -10.45 -18.46
N ILE A 279 -24.45 -9.62 -17.60
CA ILE A 279 -24.72 -9.93 -16.20
C ILE A 279 -26.21 -10.20 -16.05
N ALA A 280 -26.54 -11.31 -15.38
CA ALA A 280 -27.90 -11.72 -15.06
C ALA A 280 -28.09 -11.87 -13.55
N ASP A 281 -29.21 -11.38 -13.03
CA ASP A 281 -29.65 -11.58 -11.65
C ASP A 281 -30.89 -12.49 -11.67
N ASN A 282 -30.92 -13.52 -10.82
CA ASN A 282 -32.02 -14.48 -10.75
C ASN A 282 -32.44 -15.07 -12.12
N GLY A 283 -31.47 -15.27 -13.01
CA GLY A 283 -31.68 -15.81 -14.36
C GLY A 283 -32.16 -14.81 -15.41
N ALA A 284 -32.37 -13.55 -15.06
CA ALA A 284 -32.76 -12.50 -16.01
C ALA A 284 -31.57 -11.57 -16.32
N PRO A 285 -31.24 -11.30 -17.60
CA PRO A 285 -30.23 -10.31 -17.96
C PRO A 285 -30.61 -8.93 -17.42
N VAL A 286 -29.71 -8.33 -16.64
CA VAL A 286 -29.91 -7.00 -16.02
C VAL A 286 -28.99 -5.93 -16.60
N ARG A 287 -27.87 -6.34 -17.19
CA ARG A 287 -26.85 -5.42 -17.71
C ARG A 287 -25.94 -6.13 -18.69
N SER A 288 -25.70 -5.50 -19.84
CA SER A 288 -24.52 -5.81 -20.66
C SER A 288 -23.49 -4.70 -20.50
N GLY A 289 -22.22 -5.03 -20.64
CA GLY A 289 -21.14 -4.06 -20.53
C GLY A 289 -19.82 -4.58 -21.03
N THR A 290 -18.92 -3.65 -21.32
CA THR A 290 -17.58 -3.95 -21.83
C THR A 290 -16.55 -3.74 -20.73
N LEU A 291 -15.74 -4.76 -20.47
CA LEU A 291 -14.61 -4.75 -19.56
C LEU A 291 -13.31 -4.51 -20.35
N ARG A 292 -12.51 -3.55 -19.89
CA ARG A 292 -11.17 -3.26 -20.45
C ARG A 292 -10.20 -2.93 -19.32
N VAL A 293 -8.91 -2.93 -19.61
CA VAL A 293 -7.88 -2.49 -18.66
C VAL A 293 -8.20 -1.07 -18.18
N ASN A 294 -8.20 -0.83 -16.86
CA ASN A 294 -8.61 0.42 -16.21
C ASN A 294 -10.08 0.86 -16.37
N HIS A 295 -10.91 0.10 -17.08
CA HIS A 295 -12.34 0.35 -17.24
C HIS A 295 -13.15 -0.83 -16.68
N PRO A 296 -13.27 -0.95 -15.34
CA PRO A 296 -13.98 -2.04 -14.72
C PRO A 296 -15.50 -1.86 -14.77
N LEU A 297 -16.22 -2.97 -14.72
CA LEU A 297 -17.68 -2.99 -14.59
C LEU A 297 -18.06 -3.15 -13.12
N ARG A 298 -19.05 -2.38 -12.66
CA ARG A 298 -19.56 -2.46 -11.28
C ARG A 298 -20.95 -3.04 -11.28
N HIS A 299 -21.19 -4.01 -10.40
CA HIS A 299 -22.50 -4.63 -10.19
C HIS A 299 -22.62 -5.08 -8.74
N ASP A 300 -23.74 -4.77 -8.11
CA ASP A 300 -24.09 -5.15 -6.72
C ASP A 300 -22.97 -5.01 -5.66
N GLY A 301 -22.30 -3.86 -5.66
CA GLY A 301 -21.18 -3.57 -4.74
C GLY A 301 -19.88 -4.31 -5.05
N MET A 302 -19.87 -5.16 -6.08
CA MET A 302 -18.69 -5.81 -6.64
C MET A 302 -18.13 -5.02 -7.82
N VAL A 303 -16.84 -5.21 -8.08
CA VAL A 303 -16.16 -4.61 -9.21
C VAL A 303 -15.43 -5.72 -9.97
N LEU A 304 -15.78 -5.87 -11.24
CA LEU A 304 -15.21 -6.83 -12.19
C LEU A 304 -14.12 -6.11 -12.99
N TYR A 305 -12.92 -6.69 -13.00
CA TYR A 305 -11.75 -6.18 -13.68
C TYR A 305 -11.28 -7.18 -14.72
N GLN A 306 -10.89 -6.68 -15.89
CA GLN A 306 -10.08 -7.44 -16.84
C GLN A 306 -8.67 -7.61 -16.25
N ALA A 307 -8.29 -8.84 -15.90
CA ALA A 307 -7.03 -9.13 -15.20
C ALA A 307 -6.03 -9.91 -16.06
N ALA A 308 -6.50 -10.87 -16.85
CA ALA A 308 -5.64 -11.71 -17.69
C ALA A 308 -6.40 -12.19 -18.93
N PHE A 309 -5.72 -12.88 -19.83
CA PHE A 309 -6.33 -13.57 -20.96
C PHE A 309 -5.37 -14.65 -21.46
N GLY A 310 -5.87 -15.50 -22.35
CA GLY A 310 -5.04 -16.45 -23.07
C GLY A 310 -5.84 -17.18 -24.14
N ILE A 311 -5.25 -18.24 -24.67
CA ILE A 311 -5.83 -19.03 -25.76
C ILE A 311 -6.50 -20.28 -25.18
N ALA A 312 -7.64 -20.65 -25.74
CA ALA A 312 -8.40 -21.83 -25.35
C ALA A 312 -8.76 -22.67 -26.59
N PRO A 313 -7.94 -23.66 -27.00
CA PRO A 313 -8.32 -24.62 -28.02
C PRO A 313 -9.49 -25.49 -27.53
N HIS A 314 -10.40 -25.79 -28.44
CA HIS A 314 -11.47 -26.77 -28.20
C HIS A 314 -10.92 -28.16 -28.51
N ILE A 315 -10.71 -28.95 -27.46
CA ILE A 315 -10.10 -30.28 -27.53
C ILE A 315 -11.16 -31.33 -27.21
N VAL A 316 -11.26 -32.32 -28.09
CA VAL A 316 -12.11 -33.49 -27.87
C VAL A 316 -11.23 -34.73 -27.80
N VAL A 317 -11.40 -35.53 -26.75
CA VAL A 317 -10.71 -36.82 -26.60
C VAL A 317 -11.74 -37.93 -26.61
N ARG A 318 -11.52 -38.96 -27.44
CA ARG A 318 -12.43 -40.11 -27.57
C ARG A 318 -11.72 -41.44 -27.38
N ALA A 319 -12.42 -42.42 -26.82
CA ALA A 319 -12.07 -43.83 -26.86
C ALA A 319 -13.15 -44.57 -27.66
N GLY A 320 -12.86 -44.89 -28.93
CA GLY A 320 -13.89 -45.31 -29.88
C GLY A 320 -14.98 -44.23 -30.02
N ASP A 321 -16.23 -44.58 -29.78
CA ASP A 321 -17.36 -43.64 -29.85
C ASP A 321 -17.55 -42.81 -28.57
N ARG A 322 -16.91 -43.20 -27.46
CA ARG A 322 -17.09 -42.54 -26.17
C ARG A 322 -16.27 -41.25 -26.09
N VAL A 323 -16.93 -40.12 -25.83
CA VAL A 323 -16.28 -38.86 -25.44
C VAL A 323 -15.73 -39.00 -24.03
N LEU A 324 -14.44 -38.74 -23.88
CA LEU A 324 -13.74 -38.67 -22.59
C LEU A 324 -13.52 -37.22 -22.15
N LEU A 325 -13.31 -36.31 -23.10
CA LEU A 325 -13.18 -34.87 -22.89
C LEU A 325 -13.82 -34.14 -24.07
N ASP A 326 -14.54 -33.06 -23.79
CA ASP A 326 -15.06 -32.13 -24.80
C ASP A 326 -15.13 -30.73 -24.17
N GLU A 327 -13.98 -30.03 -24.16
CA GLU A 327 -13.81 -28.79 -23.41
C GLU A 327 -12.87 -27.82 -24.12
N ARG A 328 -13.00 -26.53 -23.78
CA ARG A 328 -12.03 -25.50 -24.14
C ARG A 328 -10.95 -25.42 -23.07
N VAL A 329 -9.75 -25.90 -23.40
CA VAL A 329 -8.64 -26.03 -22.44
C VAL A 329 -7.92 -24.71 -22.29
N LEU A 330 -7.84 -24.18 -21.07
CA LEU A 330 -7.22 -22.88 -20.82
C LEU A 330 -5.69 -22.95 -20.91
N LEU A 331 -5.12 -22.33 -21.95
CA LEU A 331 -3.66 -22.22 -22.10
C LEU A 331 -3.17 -20.82 -21.70
N ARG A 332 -2.03 -20.77 -21.01
CA ARG A 332 -1.38 -19.55 -20.53
C ARG A 332 -0.06 -19.32 -21.26
N PRO A 333 0.33 -18.06 -21.53
CA PRO A 333 1.59 -17.76 -22.19
C PRO A 333 2.79 -18.11 -21.30
N ASN A 334 3.85 -18.67 -21.88
CA ASN A 334 5.10 -19.01 -21.18
C ASN A 334 6.07 -17.81 -21.03
N GLY A 335 5.55 -16.63 -20.70
CA GLY A 335 6.33 -15.40 -20.51
C GLY A 335 6.64 -14.61 -21.79
N SER A 336 6.78 -15.25 -22.96
CA SER A 336 7.06 -14.55 -24.23
C SER A 336 5.88 -14.46 -25.20
N HIS A 337 4.68 -14.91 -24.83
CA HIS A 337 3.49 -15.01 -25.71
C HIS A 337 3.69 -15.79 -27.03
N THR A 338 4.87 -16.40 -27.24
CA THR A 338 5.20 -17.20 -28.42
C THR A 338 4.77 -18.66 -28.26
N LEU A 339 4.50 -19.08 -27.03
CA LEU A 339 4.04 -20.42 -26.72
C LEU A 339 3.05 -20.34 -25.55
N TYR A 340 1.97 -21.08 -25.69
CA TYR A 340 0.93 -21.21 -24.68
C TYR A 340 0.94 -22.65 -24.19
N SER A 341 0.87 -22.85 -22.88
CA SER A 341 0.82 -24.18 -22.28
C SER A 341 -0.31 -24.31 -21.28
N GLY A 342 -0.78 -25.54 -21.13
CA GLY A 342 -1.84 -25.90 -20.20
C GLY A 342 -2.09 -27.40 -20.23
N VAL A 343 -2.99 -27.86 -19.36
CA VAL A 343 -3.25 -29.29 -19.20
C VAL A 343 -4.73 -29.57 -19.33
N ALA A 344 -5.06 -30.52 -20.19
CA ALA A 344 -6.41 -31.07 -20.30
C ALA A 344 -6.52 -32.30 -19.40
N LYS A 345 -7.39 -32.25 -18.38
CA LYS A 345 -7.63 -33.39 -17.50
C LYS A 345 -8.73 -34.26 -18.11
N VAL A 346 -8.37 -35.46 -18.55
CA VAL A 346 -9.30 -36.40 -19.24
C VAL A 346 -9.94 -37.39 -18.23
N SER A 347 -9.42 -37.42 -17.00
CA SER A 347 -9.64 -38.38 -15.89
C SER A 347 -10.79 -39.39 -15.93
N PHE A 348 -10.46 -40.60 -15.49
CA PHE A 348 -11.36 -41.71 -15.16
C PHE A 348 -11.58 -41.81 -13.63
N ALA A 349 -12.51 -42.66 -13.20
CA ALA A 349 -12.88 -42.82 -11.79
C ALA A 349 -11.81 -43.49 -10.90
N ASP A 350 -10.78 -44.11 -11.50
CA ASP A 350 -9.71 -44.80 -10.77
C ASP A 350 -8.54 -43.85 -10.46
N PRO A 351 -8.21 -43.59 -9.18
CA PRO A 351 -7.09 -42.74 -8.78
C PRO A 351 -5.71 -43.20 -9.27
N GLU A 352 -5.53 -44.49 -9.59
CA GLU A 352 -4.26 -45.04 -10.07
C GLU A 352 -4.16 -45.05 -11.61
N GLN A 353 -5.27 -44.82 -12.32
CA GLN A 353 -5.35 -44.79 -13.79
C GLN A 353 -5.93 -43.44 -14.27
N GLN A 354 -5.15 -42.38 -14.09
CA GLN A 354 -5.50 -41.03 -14.54
C GLN A 354 -4.95 -40.77 -15.95
N MET A 355 -5.60 -39.86 -16.66
CA MET A 355 -5.21 -39.44 -18.01
C MET A 355 -5.22 -37.92 -18.10
N ALA A 356 -4.16 -37.37 -18.69
CA ALA A 356 -4.07 -35.96 -19.03
C ALA A 356 -3.33 -35.75 -20.34
N LEU A 357 -3.66 -34.63 -21.00
CA LEU A 357 -2.88 -34.10 -22.11
C LEU A 357 -2.10 -32.88 -21.61
N ASP A 358 -0.79 -32.92 -21.73
CA ASP A 358 0.05 -31.72 -21.66
C ASP A 358 -0.01 -31.03 -23.02
N VAL A 359 -0.61 -29.85 -23.06
CA VAL A 359 -0.92 -29.15 -24.29
C VAL A 359 -0.02 -27.94 -24.43
N VAL A 360 0.70 -27.90 -25.54
CA VAL A 360 1.52 -26.79 -25.98
C VAL A 360 0.96 -26.26 -27.29
N LEU A 361 0.72 -24.97 -27.39
CA LEU A 361 0.23 -24.32 -28.59
C LEU A 361 1.18 -23.20 -29.02
N VAL A 362 1.61 -23.29 -30.28
CA VAL A 362 2.35 -22.23 -30.97
C VAL A 362 1.35 -21.49 -31.85
N PRO A 363 1.03 -20.21 -31.58
CA PRO A 363 -0.05 -19.50 -32.27
C PRO A 363 0.28 -19.18 -33.74
N ALA A 364 1.52 -18.81 -34.04
CA ALA A 364 1.98 -18.49 -35.39
C ALA A 364 3.19 -19.35 -35.76
N ALA A 365 3.00 -20.66 -35.88
CA ALA A 365 4.10 -21.55 -36.23
C ALA A 365 4.65 -21.24 -37.64
N LYS A 366 5.97 -21.13 -37.76
CA LYS A 366 6.67 -21.17 -39.05
C LYS A 366 7.14 -22.60 -39.27
N MET A 367 6.87 -23.20 -40.43
CA MET A 367 7.37 -24.56 -40.68
C MET A 367 8.81 -24.49 -41.14
N GLY A 368 9.71 -25.20 -40.44
CA GLY A 368 11.07 -25.45 -40.90
C GLY A 368 11.09 -26.40 -42.08
N ASP A 369 12.24 -26.48 -42.76
CA ASP A 369 12.43 -27.37 -43.92
C ASP A 369 12.32 -28.86 -43.55
N ASP A 370 12.45 -29.19 -42.26
CA ASP A 370 12.30 -30.51 -41.66
C ASP A 370 10.86 -30.85 -41.21
N GLY A 371 9.91 -29.93 -41.42
CA GLY A 371 8.52 -30.08 -41.00
C GLY A 371 8.27 -29.82 -39.51
N ILE A 372 9.29 -29.37 -38.77
CA ILE A 372 9.16 -29.02 -37.35
C ILE A 372 8.70 -27.56 -37.23
N PRO A 373 7.70 -27.26 -36.37
CA PRO A 373 7.27 -25.89 -36.13
C PRO A 373 8.37 -25.09 -35.40
N VAL A 374 8.84 -24.04 -36.06
CA VAL A 374 9.71 -22.99 -35.52
C VAL A 374 8.84 -21.94 -34.85
N LEU A 375 9.27 -21.50 -33.66
CA LEU A 375 8.61 -20.44 -32.90
C LEU A 375 8.64 -19.12 -33.68
N SER A 376 7.51 -18.42 -33.69
CA SER A 376 7.44 -17.01 -34.10
C SER A 376 7.14 -16.13 -32.88
N ASP A 377 7.56 -14.88 -32.99
CA ASP A 377 7.25 -13.77 -32.09
C ASP A 377 5.81 -13.23 -32.24
N ASP A 378 5.08 -13.63 -33.28
CA ASP A 378 3.69 -13.21 -33.50
C ASP A 378 2.74 -13.99 -32.58
N PRO A 379 2.07 -13.34 -31.61
CA PRO A 379 1.20 -13.98 -30.64
C PRO A 379 -0.19 -14.28 -31.21
N ARG A 380 -0.51 -13.78 -32.41
CA ARG A 380 -1.80 -13.98 -33.06
C ARG A 380 -1.87 -15.40 -33.62
N PRO A 381 -3.01 -16.10 -33.51
CA PRO A 381 -3.16 -17.46 -33.99
C PRO A 381 -3.33 -17.52 -35.53
N THR A 382 -2.32 -17.06 -36.28
CA THR A 382 -2.36 -17.01 -37.75
C THR A 382 -2.05 -18.36 -38.40
N ASN A 383 -1.27 -19.21 -37.72
CA ASN A 383 -0.99 -20.58 -38.14
C ASN A 383 -0.78 -21.46 -36.89
N PRO A 384 -1.86 -21.69 -36.11
CA PRO A 384 -1.72 -22.35 -34.82
C PRO A 384 -1.41 -23.83 -34.98
N VAL A 385 -0.45 -24.30 -34.21
CA VAL A 385 -0.09 -25.72 -34.10
C VAL A 385 -0.15 -26.11 -32.63
N MET A 386 -0.90 -27.16 -32.35
CA MET A 386 -1.01 -27.75 -31.02
C MET A 386 -0.20 -29.04 -30.96
N VAL A 387 0.62 -29.19 -29.94
CA VAL A 387 1.27 -30.43 -29.54
C VAL A 387 0.61 -30.90 -28.25
N ALA A 388 0.06 -32.11 -28.26
CA ALA A 388 -0.59 -32.72 -27.11
C ALA A 388 0.18 -33.99 -26.74
N ASP A 389 0.86 -33.93 -25.60
CA ASP A 389 1.58 -35.07 -25.03
C ASP A 389 0.66 -35.81 -24.05
N LEU A 390 0.41 -37.09 -24.32
CA LEU A 390 -0.45 -37.93 -23.51
C LEU A 390 0.33 -38.55 -22.36
N TYR A 391 -0.22 -38.40 -21.16
CA TYR A 391 0.24 -39.05 -19.94
C TYR A 391 -0.85 -39.96 -19.38
N PHE A 392 -0.45 -41.15 -18.94
CA PHE A 392 -1.34 -42.17 -18.38
C PHE A 392 -0.71 -42.80 -17.13
N GLY A 393 -1.47 -42.86 -16.03
CA GLY A 393 -1.02 -43.46 -14.76
C GLY A 393 -1.40 -42.60 -13.55
N LYS A 394 -0.60 -42.67 -12.49
CA LYS A 394 -0.81 -41.87 -11.28
C LYS A 394 -0.24 -40.46 -11.46
N LEU A 395 -1.08 -39.52 -11.88
CA LEU A 395 -0.66 -38.16 -12.25
C LEU A 395 -0.80 -37.14 -11.10
N GLY A 396 -1.36 -37.54 -9.96
CA GLY A 396 -1.57 -36.64 -8.82
C GLY A 396 -2.77 -35.69 -9.01
N LEU A 397 -3.69 -36.01 -9.92
CA LEU A 397 -4.84 -35.18 -10.29
C LEU A 397 -5.99 -35.24 -9.27
N GLU A 398 -5.85 -36.03 -8.20
CA GLU A 398 -6.77 -36.09 -7.06
C GLU A 398 -6.78 -34.81 -6.21
N ARG A 399 -5.91 -33.84 -6.53
CA ARG A 399 -5.87 -32.50 -5.91
C ARG A 399 -6.10 -31.43 -6.97
N PRO A 400 -6.56 -30.22 -6.60
CA PRO A 400 -6.59 -29.07 -7.48
C PRO A 400 -5.14 -28.65 -7.80
N VAL A 401 -4.54 -29.32 -8.76
CA VAL A 401 -3.21 -28.96 -9.25
C VAL A 401 -3.34 -27.89 -10.34
N PRO A 402 -2.59 -26.76 -10.22
CA PRO A 402 -2.35 -25.83 -11.31
C PRO A 402 -1.89 -26.56 -12.58
N ALA A 403 -2.18 -26.01 -13.76
CA ALA A 403 -1.89 -26.65 -15.05
C ALA A 403 -0.39 -27.00 -15.25
N ASP A 404 0.52 -26.41 -14.50
CA ASP A 404 1.95 -26.73 -14.51
C ASP A 404 2.34 -27.93 -13.60
N ARG A 405 1.46 -28.42 -12.73
CA ARG A 405 1.81 -29.33 -11.62
C ARG A 405 1.08 -30.68 -11.63
N PHE A 406 1.34 -31.55 -12.60
CA PHE A 406 1.00 -32.97 -12.46
C PHE A 406 2.27 -33.82 -12.60
N ASP A 407 2.23 -35.05 -12.08
CA ASP A 407 3.41 -35.92 -12.08
C ASP A 407 3.71 -36.41 -13.49
N ARG A 408 4.78 -35.86 -14.08
CA ARG A 408 5.30 -36.24 -15.40
C ARG A 408 6.33 -37.38 -15.33
N SER A 409 6.68 -37.85 -14.14
CA SER A 409 7.67 -38.93 -13.95
C SER A 409 7.19 -40.28 -14.48
N VAL A 410 5.88 -40.47 -14.65
CA VAL A 410 5.27 -41.66 -15.26
C VAL A 410 5.69 -41.86 -16.73
N GLY A 411 6.29 -40.84 -17.35
CA GLY A 411 6.74 -40.87 -18.73
C GLY A 411 5.61 -40.55 -19.71
N LYS A 412 6.00 -40.03 -20.87
CA LYS A 412 5.08 -39.74 -21.95
C LYS A 412 4.65 -41.03 -22.65
N ALA A 413 3.34 -41.24 -22.79
CA ALA A 413 2.77 -42.39 -23.46
C ALA A 413 2.75 -42.23 -24.98
N ASP A 414 2.36 -41.05 -25.48
CA ASP A 414 2.27 -40.75 -26.91
C ASP A 414 2.23 -39.22 -27.16
N THR A 415 2.35 -38.79 -28.42
CA THR A 415 2.29 -37.38 -28.83
C THR A 415 1.41 -37.21 -30.08
N ALA A 416 0.51 -36.23 -30.04
CA ALA A 416 -0.20 -35.74 -31.22
C ALA A 416 0.27 -34.33 -31.57
N MET A 417 0.51 -34.08 -32.85
CA MET A 417 0.68 -32.72 -33.38
C MET A 417 -0.47 -32.42 -34.34
N LEU A 418 -1.22 -31.36 -34.04
CA LEU A 418 -2.51 -31.06 -34.63
C LEU A 418 -2.57 -29.60 -35.07
N ARG A 419 -3.25 -29.38 -36.20
CA ARG A 419 -3.75 -28.05 -36.60
C ARG A 419 -5.24 -27.96 -36.28
N PRO A 420 -5.84 -26.76 -36.29
CA PRO A 420 -7.29 -26.62 -36.17
C PRO A 420 -8.02 -27.51 -37.18
N SER A 421 -9.15 -28.06 -36.76
CA SER A 421 -9.91 -29.10 -37.45
C SER A 421 -9.16 -30.42 -37.70
N GLY A 422 -8.00 -30.62 -37.06
CA GLY A 422 -7.19 -31.82 -37.15
C GLY A 422 -7.62 -32.91 -36.17
N ARG A 423 -7.33 -34.16 -36.53
CA ARG A 423 -7.56 -35.35 -35.71
C ARG A 423 -6.33 -36.26 -35.76
N ALA A 424 -5.96 -36.83 -34.61
CA ALA A 424 -4.86 -37.78 -34.49
C ALA A 424 -5.26 -38.96 -33.60
N GLU A 425 -4.77 -40.13 -33.96
CA GLU A 425 -4.89 -41.33 -33.13
C GLU A 425 -3.70 -41.44 -32.18
N LEU A 426 -3.97 -41.80 -30.94
CA LEU A 426 -2.97 -42.05 -29.89
C LEU A 426 -3.10 -43.48 -29.38
N VAL A 427 -2.00 -44.02 -28.84
CA VAL A 427 -1.92 -45.37 -28.25
C VAL A 427 -2.37 -46.43 -29.28
N ARG A 428 -1.84 -46.34 -30.51
CA ARG A 428 -2.14 -47.24 -31.65
C ARG A 428 -3.66 -47.40 -31.94
N GLY A 429 -4.40 -46.29 -31.96
CA GLY A 429 -5.80 -46.26 -32.40
C GLY A 429 -6.85 -46.44 -31.30
N ASN A 430 -6.44 -46.66 -30.05
CA ASN A 430 -7.38 -46.79 -28.92
C ASN A 430 -7.97 -45.45 -28.47
N LEU A 431 -7.24 -44.36 -28.70
CA LEU A 431 -7.66 -43.00 -28.37
C LEU A 431 -7.58 -42.11 -29.61
N THR A 432 -8.48 -41.14 -29.68
CA THR A 432 -8.43 -40.06 -30.66
C THR A 432 -8.38 -38.73 -29.92
N VAL A 433 -7.52 -37.82 -30.37
CA VAL A 433 -7.54 -36.41 -29.99
C VAL A 433 -7.88 -35.55 -31.20
N GLU A 434 -8.84 -34.65 -31.03
CA GLU A 434 -9.30 -33.69 -32.03
C GLU A 434 -9.05 -32.27 -31.53
N PHE A 435 -8.56 -31.41 -32.43
CA PHE A 435 -8.44 -29.98 -32.20
C PHE A 435 -9.45 -29.29 -33.11
N LEU A 436 -10.62 -28.93 -32.59
CA LEU A 436 -11.73 -28.46 -33.44
C LEU A 436 -11.51 -27.03 -33.92
N ASP A 437 -11.45 -26.09 -32.97
CA ASP A 437 -11.27 -24.67 -33.21
C ASP A 437 -10.47 -24.00 -32.08
N LEU A 438 -10.20 -22.71 -32.27
CA LEU A 438 -9.47 -21.89 -31.31
C LEU A 438 -10.35 -20.74 -30.84
N GLY A 439 -10.39 -20.52 -29.53
CA GLY A 439 -10.93 -19.30 -28.94
C GLY A 439 -9.95 -18.64 -27.99
N TYR A 440 -10.38 -17.52 -27.43
CA TYR A 440 -9.72 -16.89 -26.30
C TYR A 440 -10.50 -17.17 -25.00
N TRP A 441 -9.79 -17.04 -23.89
CA TRP A 441 -10.40 -16.91 -22.57
C TRP A 441 -10.02 -15.58 -21.95
N SER A 442 -10.93 -15.03 -21.14
CA SER A 442 -10.74 -13.81 -20.36
C SER A 442 -10.61 -14.16 -18.88
N GLY A 443 -9.56 -13.66 -18.24
CA GLY A 443 -9.38 -13.73 -16.80
C GLY A 443 -10.00 -12.51 -16.14
N LEU A 444 -11.06 -12.73 -15.38
CA LEU A 444 -11.76 -11.70 -14.62
C LEU A 444 -11.35 -11.74 -13.15
N GLN A 445 -11.04 -10.58 -12.59
CA GLN A 445 -10.93 -10.41 -11.14
C GLN A 445 -12.18 -9.71 -10.62
N VAL A 446 -12.91 -10.35 -9.71
CA VAL A 446 -14.07 -9.79 -9.04
C VAL A 446 -13.66 -9.38 -7.63
N SER A 447 -13.97 -8.16 -7.21
CA SER A 447 -13.57 -7.69 -5.88
C SER A 447 -14.60 -6.82 -5.20
N HIS A 448 -14.64 -6.95 -3.88
CA HIS A 448 -15.29 -6.03 -2.97
C HIS A 448 -14.23 -5.34 -2.11
N ALA A 449 -14.14 -4.01 -2.19
CA ALA A 449 -13.08 -3.24 -1.53
C ALA A 449 -13.65 -2.08 -0.67
N PRO A 450 -14.27 -2.38 0.48
CA PRO A 450 -14.96 -1.37 1.29
C PRO A 450 -14.00 -0.34 1.90
N GLY A 451 -12.76 -0.72 2.18
CA GLY A 451 -11.72 0.17 2.72
C GLY A 451 -11.10 1.15 1.70
N ARG A 452 -11.42 1.03 0.41
CA ARG A 452 -10.75 1.78 -0.68
C ARG A 452 -10.83 3.29 -0.49
N TRP A 453 -11.98 3.81 -0.08
CA TRP A 453 -12.16 5.26 0.08
C TRP A 453 -11.38 5.82 1.27
N LEU A 454 -11.22 5.05 2.35
CA LEU A 454 -10.39 5.43 3.49
C LEU A 454 -8.91 5.45 3.11
N LEU A 455 -8.47 4.48 2.31
CA LEU A 455 -7.10 4.45 1.76
C LEU A 455 -6.85 5.68 0.88
N LEU A 456 -7.76 6.00 -0.04
CA LEU A 456 -7.65 7.17 -0.90
C LEU A 456 -7.62 8.47 -0.09
N LEU A 457 -8.54 8.64 0.85
CA LEU A 457 -8.59 9.80 1.73
C LEU A 457 -7.31 9.92 2.56
N GLY A 458 -6.83 8.82 3.14
CA GLY A 458 -5.56 8.76 3.84
C GLY A 458 -4.40 9.22 2.96
N GLY A 459 -4.28 8.70 1.73
CA GLY A 459 -3.25 9.12 0.77
C GLY A 459 -3.30 10.61 0.44
N ILE A 460 -4.49 11.15 0.20
CA ILE A 460 -4.69 12.60 -0.04
C ILE A 460 -4.25 13.40 1.20
N LEU A 461 -4.63 12.98 2.40
CA LEU A 461 -4.29 13.68 3.64
C LEU A 461 -2.79 13.59 3.99
N VAL A 462 -2.09 12.52 3.58
CA VAL A 462 -0.62 12.48 3.65
C VAL A 462 -0.03 13.65 2.85
N LEU A 463 -0.45 13.84 1.59
CA LEU A 463 0.04 14.92 0.74
C LEU A 463 -0.35 16.31 1.29
N VAL A 464 -1.63 16.49 1.63
CA VAL A 464 -2.18 17.74 2.18
C VAL A 464 -1.55 18.09 3.53
N GLY A 465 -1.17 17.10 4.34
CA GLY A 465 -0.47 17.32 5.61
C GLY A 465 1.02 17.63 5.44
N LEU A 466 1.68 16.94 4.50
CA LEU A 466 3.12 17.05 4.27
C LEU A 466 3.49 18.43 3.71
N ILE A 467 2.78 18.92 2.69
CA ILE A 467 3.11 20.19 2.01
C ILE A 467 3.18 21.36 3.01
N PRO A 468 2.16 21.65 3.84
CA PRO A 468 2.23 22.73 4.82
C PRO A 468 3.26 22.47 5.92
N SER A 469 3.48 21.21 6.32
CA SER A 469 4.48 20.84 7.32
C SER A 469 5.90 21.25 6.89
N LEU A 470 6.23 21.10 5.61
CA LEU A 470 7.56 21.42 5.06
C LEU A 470 7.70 22.90 4.68
N TYR A 471 6.70 23.47 4.01
CA TYR A 471 6.84 24.81 3.43
C TYR A 471 6.43 25.95 4.36
N SER A 472 5.54 25.69 5.33
CA SER A 472 5.19 26.68 6.35
C SER A 472 6.19 26.67 7.50
N TYR A 473 6.42 27.82 8.12
CA TYR A 473 7.24 27.94 9.32
C TYR A 473 6.68 29.02 10.25
N ARG A 474 6.87 28.82 11.56
CA ARG A 474 6.36 29.72 12.60
C ARG A 474 7.28 30.93 12.71
N ARG A 475 6.68 32.13 12.67
CA ARG A 475 7.39 33.40 12.80
C ARG A 475 6.52 34.45 13.46
N ARG A 476 7.16 35.39 14.13
CA ARG A 476 6.53 36.53 14.79
C ARG A 476 7.25 37.81 14.38
N ILE A 477 6.47 38.85 14.15
CA ILE A 477 6.97 40.21 13.89
C ILE A 477 6.20 41.15 14.81
N TRP A 478 6.92 42.06 15.44
CA TRP A 478 6.39 43.08 16.31
C TRP A 478 6.71 44.44 15.71
N VAL A 479 5.76 45.36 15.86
CA VAL A 479 5.97 46.78 15.58
C VAL A 479 5.67 47.52 16.87
N GLU A 480 6.70 48.06 17.50
CA GLU A 480 6.58 48.90 18.70
C GLU A 480 6.69 50.36 18.29
N VAL A 481 5.80 51.18 18.82
CA VAL A 481 5.74 52.61 18.53
C VAL A 481 5.80 53.38 19.84
N ARG A 482 6.69 54.36 19.89
CA ARG A 482 6.86 55.27 21.03
C ARG A 482 6.75 56.71 20.54
N PRO A 483 6.12 57.61 21.30
CA PRO A 483 6.13 59.04 20.97
C PRO A 483 7.57 59.56 20.90
N ASP A 484 7.84 60.45 19.93
CA ASP A 484 9.10 61.15 19.75
C ASP A 484 8.82 62.65 19.53
N ALA A 485 9.81 63.53 19.69
CA ALA A 485 9.64 64.99 19.76
C ALA A 485 8.87 65.61 18.57
N ALA A 486 8.95 65.00 17.38
CA ALA A 486 8.30 65.45 16.15
C ALA A 486 7.30 64.43 15.56
N GLY A 487 6.98 63.35 16.27
CA GLY A 487 6.11 62.28 15.78
C GLY A 487 6.27 60.98 16.56
N SER A 488 6.70 59.91 15.90
CA SER A 488 6.83 58.58 16.50
C SER A 488 8.14 57.87 16.13
N LEU A 489 8.77 57.22 17.12
CA LEU A 489 9.83 56.24 16.91
C LEU A 489 9.23 54.85 16.70
N VAL A 490 9.46 54.26 15.53
CA VAL A 490 8.98 52.93 15.15
C VAL A 490 10.11 51.94 15.25
N THR A 491 9.89 50.83 15.97
CA THR A 491 10.81 49.68 16.03
C THR A 491 10.12 48.44 15.50
N VAL A 492 10.59 47.94 14.37
CA VAL A 492 10.15 46.67 13.78
C VAL A 492 11.15 45.59 14.15
N ALA A 493 10.70 44.53 14.80
CA ALA A 493 11.57 43.41 15.16
C ALA A 493 10.88 42.07 14.95
N GLY A 494 11.64 41.01 14.70
CA GLY A 494 11.07 39.72 14.34
C GLY A 494 11.93 38.53 14.70
N VAL A 495 11.29 37.37 14.85
CA VAL A 495 11.95 36.09 15.10
C VAL A 495 11.28 34.95 14.35
N ALA A 496 12.11 34.06 13.81
CA ALA A 496 11.73 32.76 13.29
C ALA A 496 12.73 31.70 13.76
N LEU A 497 12.22 30.54 14.17
CA LEU A 497 13.06 29.43 14.63
C LEU A 497 13.64 28.62 13.46
N HIS A 498 12.94 28.63 12.32
CA HIS A 498 13.27 27.88 11.11
C HIS A 498 13.39 28.82 9.92
N ARG A 499 14.08 28.38 8.86
CA ARG A 499 14.23 29.12 7.60
C ARG A 499 14.74 30.55 7.79
N LYS A 500 15.82 30.71 8.58
CA LYS A 500 16.38 32.02 8.96
C LYS A 500 16.66 32.94 7.76
N ALA A 501 17.22 32.41 6.67
CA ALA A 501 17.49 33.18 5.45
C ALA A 501 16.20 33.72 4.81
N ALA A 502 15.24 32.85 4.50
CA ALA A 502 13.95 33.26 3.94
C ALA A 502 13.16 34.21 4.87
N PHE A 503 13.34 34.06 6.19
CA PHE A 503 12.77 34.99 7.16
C PHE A 503 13.42 36.37 7.11
N ALA A 504 14.74 36.45 6.92
CA ALA A 504 15.45 37.72 6.80
C ALA A 504 14.90 38.54 5.61
N ASP A 505 14.76 37.91 4.45
CA ASP A 505 14.20 38.55 3.24
C ASP A 505 12.75 38.99 3.46
N GLU A 506 11.92 38.14 4.07
CA GLU A 506 10.54 38.48 4.41
C GLU A 506 10.48 39.63 5.42
N PHE A 507 11.34 39.62 6.44
CA PHE A 507 11.43 40.66 7.45
C PHE A 507 11.83 42.00 6.85
N ASP A 508 12.88 42.05 6.02
CA ASP A 508 13.33 43.28 5.37
C ASP A 508 12.25 43.82 4.43
N SER A 509 11.57 42.94 3.67
CA SER A 509 10.41 43.30 2.85
C SER A 509 9.25 43.88 3.66
N VAL A 510 8.98 43.34 4.85
CA VAL A 510 7.94 43.81 5.77
C VAL A 510 8.32 45.16 6.38
N ALA A 511 9.55 45.29 6.90
CA ALA A 511 10.05 46.52 7.50
C ALA A 511 10.07 47.67 6.48
N ALA A 512 10.52 47.41 5.25
CA ALA A 512 10.51 48.38 4.16
C ALA A 512 9.08 48.80 3.76
N ALA A 513 8.13 47.86 3.73
CA ALA A 513 6.73 48.16 3.44
C ALA A 513 6.08 49.02 4.55
N ILE A 514 6.36 48.73 5.82
CA ILE A 514 5.87 49.55 6.93
C ILE A 514 6.47 50.95 6.83
N ARG A 515 7.79 51.06 6.67
CA ARG A 515 8.48 52.35 6.53
C ARG A 515 7.91 53.20 5.39
N ARG A 516 7.62 52.59 4.25
CA ARG A 516 7.01 53.25 3.10
C ARG A 516 5.61 53.75 3.39
N ASP A 517 4.77 52.91 3.98
CA ASP A 517 3.37 53.24 4.27
C ASP A 517 3.20 54.23 5.43
N THR A 518 4.24 54.39 6.28
CA THR A 518 4.25 55.37 7.38
C THR A 518 4.94 56.69 7.03
N GLY A 519 5.57 56.79 5.86
CA GLY A 519 6.43 57.93 5.48
C GLY A 519 7.70 58.03 6.34
N THR A 520 8.77 58.55 5.76
CA THR A 520 9.96 58.97 6.53
C THR A 520 10.40 60.35 6.09
N THR A 521 10.86 61.15 7.05
CA THR A 521 11.81 62.24 6.83
C THR A 521 13.23 61.70 6.77
#